data_AF-A0A9P8Y059-F1
#
_entry.id   AF-A0A9P8Y059-F1
#
_cell.length_a   1.000
_cell.length_b   1.000
_cell.length_c   1.000
_cell.angle_alpha   90.00
_cell.angle_beta   90.00
_cell.angle_gamma   90.00
#
_symmetry.space_group_name_H-M   'P 1'
#
loop_
_entity.id
_entity.type
_entity.pdbx_description
1 polymer ?
#
loop_
_entity_poly.entity_id
_entity_poly.type
_entity_poly.pdbx_seq_one_letter_code
_entity_poly.pdbx_strand_id
1 'polypeptide(L)'
;MRIYSEALRSRRERLKALGLRHLPRARITEFALDQDILLDEYAAPVIQHLRVLGVPVPPSLYVGENGGQRASIYHSHEWTMCLAMDLYRVGFRDISGLNADGLTPLQTEVRMVSKGESWADTFCRWLIQRGADPFLPYLPAPDDDGDWFSPRNVSPKGESAPAIVTLAHVIAGSLGRRISPEFPQRYHDQDFWIQPWAVPILLSDLQDGNDCHCGPEGGFVSYSYFLIQAFPDNRRMILDLTLVSRMQKLFTWHGMLLDVARYQMVFRFITFAILSLEHTCFLAGSTSDDEESDMSSCADEEEEEARFSLFLSIMSDMDSLIARTFHSADRGNSPGLNFKLSQGRSRFGSSKDSSHPNFARFEKRFDEPTLAGVVGLLV
;
A
#
# COMPACT_ATOMS: atom_id res chain seq x y z
N MET A 1 -30.21 -7.46 2.33
CA MET A 1 -29.30 -6.32 2.08
C MET A 1 -29.83 -5.35 1.04
N ARG A 2 -30.26 -5.80 -0.15
CA ARG A 2 -30.87 -4.92 -1.18
C ARG A 2 -31.94 -3.92 -0.69
N ILE A 3 -32.88 -4.34 0.17
CA ILE A 3 -33.93 -3.44 0.71
C ILE A 3 -33.29 -2.26 1.46
N TYR A 4 -32.23 -2.52 2.22
CA TYR A 4 -31.52 -1.51 3.00
C TYR A 4 -30.77 -0.53 2.09
N SER A 5 -30.03 -1.01 1.07
CA SER A 5 -29.32 -0.14 0.14
C SER A 5 -30.26 0.75 -0.68
N GLU A 6 -31.42 0.23 -1.11
CA GLU A 6 -32.45 1.01 -1.81
C GLU A 6 -33.12 2.04 -0.89
N ALA A 7 -33.39 1.67 0.36
CA ALA A 7 -33.91 2.62 1.36
C ALA A 7 -32.92 3.76 1.63
N LEU A 8 -31.61 3.44 1.72
CA LEU A 8 -30.55 4.44 1.86
C LEU A 8 -30.46 5.36 0.64
N ARG A 9 -30.49 4.80 -0.57
CA ARG A 9 -30.55 5.59 -1.81
C ARG A 9 -31.73 6.55 -1.82
N SER A 10 -32.94 6.04 -1.60
CA SER A 10 -34.16 6.84 -1.56
C SER A 10 -34.09 7.95 -0.51
N ARG A 11 -33.51 7.66 0.66
CA ARG A 11 -33.22 8.68 1.68
C ARG A 11 -32.30 9.78 1.16
N ARG A 12 -31.22 9.46 0.45
CA ARG A 12 -30.30 10.46 -0.14
C ARG A 12 -30.94 11.29 -1.23
N GLU A 13 -31.72 10.68 -2.11
CA GLU A 13 -32.44 11.39 -3.17
C GLU A 13 -33.45 12.40 -2.59
N ARG A 14 -34.20 11.99 -1.55
CA ARG A 14 -35.12 12.90 -0.85
C ARG A 14 -34.40 14.05 -0.14
N LEU A 15 -33.26 13.78 0.49
CA LEU A 15 -32.44 14.84 1.12
C LEU A 15 -31.89 15.82 0.07
N LYS A 16 -31.40 15.32 -1.06
CA LYS A 16 -30.94 16.13 -2.20
C LYS A 16 -32.06 17.00 -2.76
N ALA A 17 -33.26 16.45 -2.95
CA ALA A 17 -34.43 17.21 -3.40
C ALA A 17 -34.87 18.28 -2.38
N LEU A 18 -34.72 18.01 -1.08
CA LEU A 18 -34.94 19.02 -0.05
C LEU A 18 -33.90 20.14 -0.13
N GLY A 19 -32.62 19.78 -0.28
CA GLY A 19 -31.53 20.74 -0.49
C GLY A 19 -31.74 21.63 -1.72
N LEU A 20 -32.08 21.05 -2.87
CA LEU A 20 -32.34 21.78 -4.11
C LEU A 20 -33.45 22.83 -4.01
N ARG A 21 -34.46 22.61 -3.16
CA ARG A 21 -35.60 23.52 -2.99
C ARG A 21 -35.29 24.71 -2.08
N HIS A 22 -34.38 24.56 -1.13
CA HIS A 22 -34.21 25.53 -0.04
C HIS A 22 -32.82 26.13 0.06
N LEU A 23 -31.78 25.46 -0.44
CA LEU A 23 -30.42 25.99 -0.38
C LEU A 23 -30.20 27.07 -1.44
N PRO A 24 -29.42 28.12 -1.14
CA PRO A 24 -29.03 29.11 -2.14
C PRO A 24 -28.17 28.46 -3.23
N ARG A 25 -28.18 29.04 -4.45
CA ARG A 25 -27.48 28.49 -5.63
C ARG A 25 -26.01 28.18 -5.36
N ALA A 26 -25.31 29.03 -4.61
CA ALA A 26 -23.91 28.81 -4.23
C ALA A 26 -23.71 27.47 -3.50
N ARG A 27 -24.59 27.13 -2.55
CA ARG A 27 -24.52 25.85 -1.80
C ARG A 27 -24.99 24.67 -2.63
N ILE A 28 -25.95 24.85 -3.55
CA ILE A 28 -26.35 23.81 -4.51
C ILE A 28 -25.15 23.40 -5.36
N THR A 29 -24.38 24.36 -5.87
CA THR A 29 -23.18 24.10 -6.68
C THR A 29 -22.06 23.51 -5.84
N GLU A 30 -21.79 24.04 -4.64
CA GLU A 30 -20.75 23.53 -3.74
C GLU A 30 -20.98 22.06 -3.35
N PHE A 31 -22.21 21.69 -3.00
CA PHE A 31 -22.56 20.31 -2.62
C PHE A 31 -22.96 19.44 -3.80
N ALA A 32 -22.76 19.92 -5.03
CA ALA A 32 -23.07 19.21 -6.27
C ALA A 32 -24.51 18.65 -6.33
N LEU A 33 -25.49 19.35 -5.74
CA LEU A 33 -26.87 18.86 -5.66
C LEU A 33 -27.58 18.84 -7.02
N ASP A 34 -27.09 19.59 -8.00
CA ASP A 34 -27.63 19.62 -9.36
C ASP A 34 -26.97 18.60 -10.31
N GLN A 35 -25.91 17.90 -9.87
CA GLN A 35 -25.27 16.84 -10.64
C GLN A 35 -26.04 15.51 -10.46
N ASP A 36 -25.96 14.57 -11.41
CA ASP A 36 -26.60 13.25 -11.30
C ASP A 36 -25.79 12.26 -10.44
N ILE A 37 -25.45 12.69 -9.22
CA ILE A 37 -24.75 11.90 -8.21
C ILE A 37 -25.60 11.77 -6.95
N LEU A 38 -25.50 10.63 -6.26
CA LEU A 38 -26.11 10.50 -4.93
C LEU A 38 -25.37 11.37 -3.92
N LEU A 39 -26.15 11.98 -3.03
CA LEU A 39 -25.61 12.79 -1.95
C LEU A 39 -24.95 11.89 -0.90
N ASP A 40 -23.62 11.85 -0.87
CA ASP A 40 -22.84 11.02 0.04
C ASP A 40 -22.06 11.84 1.06
N GLU A 41 -20.81 12.23 0.79
CA GLU A 41 -19.97 13.01 1.72
C GLU A 41 -20.67 14.30 2.23
N TYR A 42 -21.45 14.95 1.37
CA TYR A 42 -22.15 16.20 1.71
C TYR A 42 -23.50 16.01 2.40
N ALA A 43 -23.93 14.77 2.69
CA ALA A 43 -25.24 14.54 3.29
C ALA A 43 -25.40 15.23 4.66
N ALA A 44 -24.39 15.14 5.53
CA ALA A 44 -24.37 15.84 6.81
C ALA A 44 -24.29 17.37 6.66
N PRO A 45 -23.35 17.95 5.87
CA PRO A 45 -23.33 19.38 5.57
C PRO A 45 -24.65 19.94 5.05
N VAL A 46 -25.34 19.25 4.14
CA VAL A 46 -26.65 19.67 3.63
C VAL A 46 -27.69 19.77 4.75
N ILE A 47 -27.75 18.79 5.65
CA ILE A 47 -28.65 18.83 6.82
C ILE A 47 -28.33 20.02 7.71
N GLN A 48 -27.05 20.26 7.98
CA GLN A 48 -26.61 21.39 8.82
C GLN A 48 -27.03 22.73 8.19
N HIS A 49 -26.81 22.91 6.89
CA HIS A 49 -27.21 24.14 6.19
C HIS A 49 -28.72 24.34 6.16
N LEU A 50 -29.50 23.27 5.95
CA LEU A 50 -30.96 23.35 6.04
C LEU A 50 -31.43 23.78 7.43
N ARG A 51 -30.80 23.26 8.50
CA ARG A 51 -31.09 23.67 9.88
C ARG A 51 -30.75 25.13 10.16
N VAL A 52 -29.61 25.62 9.68
CA VAL A 52 -29.21 27.04 9.82
C VAL A 52 -30.23 27.98 9.16
N LEU A 53 -30.85 27.55 8.05
CA LEU A 53 -31.92 28.30 7.38
C LEU A 53 -33.30 28.13 8.04
N GLY A 54 -33.41 27.41 9.16
CA GLY A 54 -34.68 27.13 9.82
C GLY A 54 -35.59 26.16 9.04
N VAL A 55 -35.04 25.40 8.09
CA VAL A 55 -35.82 24.41 7.32
C VAL A 55 -35.94 23.12 8.13
N PRO A 56 -37.16 22.66 8.46
CA PRO A 56 -37.33 21.43 9.21
C PRO A 56 -36.93 20.22 8.35
N VAL A 57 -35.94 19.46 8.82
CA VAL A 57 -35.49 18.22 8.17
C VAL A 57 -36.17 17.02 8.85
N PRO A 58 -36.96 16.20 8.13
CA PRO A 58 -37.60 15.02 8.71
C PRO A 58 -36.56 14.06 9.32
N PRO A 59 -36.82 13.45 10.50
CA PRO A 59 -35.87 12.53 11.13
C PRO A 59 -35.45 11.35 10.24
N SER A 60 -36.34 10.90 9.35
CA SER A 60 -36.05 9.83 8.38
C SER A 60 -34.98 10.20 7.35
N LEU A 61 -34.57 11.47 7.25
CA LEU A 61 -33.49 11.94 6.37
C LEU A 61 -32.16 12.13 7.09
N TYR A 62 -32.09 11.99 8.42
CA TYR A 62 -30.85 12.14 9.17
C TYR A 62 -29.79 11.10 8.78
N VAL A 63 -28.53 11.52 8.87
CA VAL A 63 -27.34 10.69 8.62
C VAL A 63 -26.67 10.42 9.96
N GLY A 64 -26.60 9.17 10.38
CA GLY A 64 -26.09 8.79 11.70
C GLY A 64 -26.95 9.28 12.87
N GLU A 65 -26.60 8.87 14.08
CA GLU A 65 -27.38 9.19 15.30
C GLU A 65 -27.27 10.67 15.71
N ASN A 66 -26.18 11.36 15.35
CA ASN A 66 -25.91 12.76 15.75
C ASN A 66 -25.89 13.77 14.60
N GLY A 67 -26.56 13.47 13.48
CA GLY A 67 -26.54 14.34 12.28
C GLY A 67 -25.30 14.19 11.40
N GLY A 68 -24.40 13.28 11.79
CA GLY A 68 -23.27 12.80 10.99
C GLY A 68 -22.17 13.84 10.85
N GLN A 69 -20.93 13.39 10.81
CA GLN A 69 -19.85 14.20 10.26
C GLN A 69 -19.85 14.07 8.73
N ARG A 70 -19.17 14.99 8.04
CA ARG A 70 -18.85 14.81 6.62
C ARG A 70 -18.03 13.52 6.51
N ALA A 71 -18.55 12.54 5.77
CA ALA A 71 -17.88 11.29 5.49
C ALA A 71 -18.58 10.59 4.33
N SER A 72 -17.80 9.96 3.45
CA SER A 72 -18.32 8.91 2.58
C SER A 72 -18.94 7.79 3.40
N ILE A 73 -19.99 7.19 2.86
CA ILE A 73 -20.66 6.05 3.48
C ILE A 73 -19.68 4.87 3.70
N TYR A 74 -18.60 4.79 2.91
CA TYR A 74 -17.57 3.74 2.98
C TYR A 74 -16.58 3.87 4.15
N HIS A 75 -16.70 4.90 5.00
CA HIS A 75 -15.92 4.98 6.25
C HIS A 75 -16.44 4.10 7.39
N SER A 76 -17.59 3.45 7.21
CA SER A 76 -18.21 2.66 8.28
C SER A 76 -17.63 1.25 8.36
N HIS A 77 -16.89 0.95 9.44
CA HIS A 77 -16.34 -0.38 9.71
C HIS A 77 -17.39 -1.47 9.97
N GLU A 78 -18.64 -1.09 10.25
CA GLU A 78 -19.75 -2.04 10.45
C GLU A 78 -20.18 -2.77 9.17
N TRP A 79 -19.55 -2.45 8.04
CA TRP A 79 -20.05 -2.86 6.73
C TRP A 79 -19.46 -4.17 6.26
N THR A 80 -20.34 -5.12 6.00
CA THR A 80 -19.95 -6.31 5.24
C THR A 80 -19.62 -5.93 3.78
N MET A 81 -18.70 -6.68 3.16
CA MET A 81 -18.37 -6.54 1.73
C MET A 81 -19.61 -6.58 0.83
N CYS A 82 -20.56 -7.47 1.13
CA CYS A 82 -21.81 -7.59 0.37
C CYS A 82 -22.64 -6.29 0.40
N LEU A 83 -22.71 -5.63 1.55
CA LEU A 83 -23.40 -4.35 1.69
C LEU A 83 -22.69 -3.24 0.91
N ALA A 84 -21.36 -3.14 1.00
CA ALA A 84 -20.59 -2.15 0.23
C ALA A 84 -20.80 -2.31 -1.28
N MET A 85 -20.82 -3.56 -1.78
CA MET A 85 -21.14 -3.88 -3.17
C MET A 85 -22.56 -3.48 -3.57
N ASP A 86 -23.55 -3.76 -2.73
CA ASP A 86 -24.95 -3.38 -2.99
C ASP A 86 -25.12 -1.85 -2.98
N LEU A 87 -24.48 -1.14 -2.06
CA LEU A 87 -24.47 0.32 -2.01
C LEU A 87 -23.81 0.92 -3.24
N TYR A 88 -22.69 0.34 -3.67
CA TYR A 88 -22.10 0.72 -4.94
C TYR A 88 -23.12 0.49 -6.06
N ARG A 89 -23.72 -0.69 -6.21
CA ARG A 89 -24.69 -0.94 -7.30
C ARG A 89 -25.83 0.09 -7.36
N VAL A 90 -26.35 0.54 -6.22
CA VAL A 90 -27.47 1.51 -6.18
C VAL A 90 -27.05 2.98 -6.37
N GLY A 91 -25.74 3.28 -6.49
CA GLY A 91 -25.26 4.59 -6.94
C GLY A 91 -24.34 5.34 -5.97
N PHE A 92 -24.00 4.77 -4.81
CA PHE A 92 -22.96 5.35 -3.95
C PHE A 92 -21.61 5.13 -4.64
N ARG A 93 -21.01 6.21 -5.16
CA ARG A 93 -19.79 6.18 -5.99
C ARG A 93 -18.61 6.87 -5.31
N ASP A 94 -18.85 7.52 -4.18
CA ASP A 94 -17.88 8.37 -3.53
C ASP A 94 -16.90 7.55 -2.67
N ILE A 95 -15.96 6.90 -3.33
CA ILE A 95 -14.93 6.05 -2.71
C ILE A 95 -13.70 6.83 -2.21
N SER A 96 -13.65 8.14 -2.48
CA SER A 96 -12.55 9.04 -2.10
C SER A 96 -13.02 10.22 -1.24
N GLY A 97 -14.31 10.29 -0.91
CA GLY A 97 -14.88 11.33 -0.06
C GLY A 97 -14.25 11.30 1.33
N LEU A 98 -13.87 12.47 1.83
CA LEU A 98 -13.11 12.60 3.07
C LEU A 98 -14.02 12.55 4.30
N ASN A 99 -13.53 11.95 5.39
CA ASN A 99 -14.15 12.06 6.71
C ASN A 99 -13.83 13.42 7.38
N ALA A 100 -14.22 13.59 8.64
CA ALA A 100 -13.93 14.80 9.42
C ALA A 100 -12.42 15.05 9.63
N ASP A 101 -11.61 13.99 9.62
CA ASP A 101 -10.16 14.05 9.80
C ASP A 101 -9.42 14.28 8.48
N GLY A 102 -10.15 14.45 7.37
CA GLY A 102 -9.55 14.61 6.04
C GLY A 102 -8.98 13.32 5.46
N LEU A 103 -9.41 12.16 5.96
CA LEU A 103 -8.99 10.84 5.48
C LEU A 103 -10.00 10.27 4.50
N THR A 104 -9.53 9.57 3.47
CA THR A 104 -10.34 8.75 2.56
C THR A 104 -10.70 7.40 3.18
N PRO A 105 -11.72 6.66 2.67
CA PRO A 105 -12.04 5.33 3.15
C PRO A 105 -10.84 4.37 3.11
N LEU A 106 -10.01 4.44 2.05
CA LEU A 106 -8.82 3.60 1.95
C LEU A 106 -7.79 3.92 3.05
N GLN A 107 -7.58 5.20 3.38
CA GLN A 107 -6.68 5.59 4.48
C GLN A 107 -7.16 5.05 5.83
N THR A 108 -8.48 5.12 6.11
CA THR A 108 -9.04 4.57 7.35
C THR A 108 -8.89 3.05 7.42
N GLU A 109 -9.08 2.34 6.32
CA GLU A 109 -9.07 0.87 6.27
C GLU A 109 -7.67 0.27 6.31
N VAL A 110 -6.68 0.91 5.67
CA VAL A 110 -5.27 0.48 5.70
C VAL A 110 -4.71 0.46 7.14
N ARG A 111 -5.27 1.28 8.04
CA ARG A 111 -4.96 1.21 9.48
C ARG A 111 -5.41 -0.12 10.09
N MET A 112 -6.60 -0.60 9.76
CA MET A 112 -7.16 -1.86 10.26
C MET A 112 -6.42 -3.07 9.68
N VAL A 113 -5.99 -2.97 8.43
CA VAL A 113 -5.08 -3.94 7.79
C VAL A 113 -3.81 -4.13 8.61
N SER A 114 -3.25 -3.04 9.14
CA SER A 114 -2.02 -3.08 9.95
C SER A 114 -2.18 -3.80 11.28
N LYS A 115 -3.41 -3.90 11.79
CA LYS A 115 -3.79 -4.66 12.99
C LYS A 115 -4.07 -6.14 12.70
N GLY A 116 -3.89 -6.59 11.45
CA GLY A 116 -4.08 -7.99 11.06
C GLY A 116 -5.55 -8.37 10.81
N GLU A 117 -6.46 -7.40 10.65
CA GLU A 117 -7.86 -7.69 10.39
C GLU A 117 -8.09 -8.19 8.95
N SER A 118 -8.58 -9.42 8.82
CA SER A 118 -8.73 -10.12 7.53
C SER A 118 -9.65 -9.42 6.53
N TRP A 119 -10.72 -8.80 7.03
CA TRP A 119 -11.74 -8.17 6.21
C TRP A 119 -11.26 -6.85 5.61
N ALA A 120 -10.39 -6.12 6.33
CA ALA A 120 -9.86 -4.82 5.92
C ALA A 120 -9.08 -4.94 4.60
N ASP A 121 -8.30 -6.00 4.37
CA ASP A 121 -7.60 -6.20 3.09
C ASP A 121 -8.54 -6.45 1.93
N THR A 122 -9.59 -7.24 2.16
CA THR A 122 -10.59 -7.52 1.13
C THR A 122 -11.28 -6.22 0.73
N PHE A 123 -11.55 -5.37 1.73
CA PHE A 123 -12.18 -4.07 1.52
C PHE A 123 -11.25 -3.04 0.87
N CYS A 124 -9.97 -2.96 1.29
CA CYS A 124 -8.95 -2.16 0.61
C CYS A 124 -8.82 -2.54 -0.87
N ARG A 125 -8.71 -3.83 -1.16
CA ARG A 125 -8.71 -4.35 -2.53
C ARG A 125 -9.95 -3.90 -3.30
N TRP A 126 -11.13 -4.03 -2.69
CA TRP A 126 -12.38 -3.62 -3.31
C TRP A 126 -12.40 -2.11 -3.61
N LEU A 127 -11.97 -1.26 -2.67
CA LEU A 127 -11.85 0.19 -2.86
C LEU A 127 -10.91 0.54 -4.02
N ILE A 128 -9.71 -0.05 -4.06
CA ILE A 128 -8.72 0.17 -5.13
C ILE A 128 -9.31 -0.24 -6.49
N GLN A 129 -9.98 -1.39 -6.56
CA GLN A 129 -10.66 -1.84 -7.78
C GLN A 129 -11.80 -0.91 -8.24
N ARG A 130 -12.30 -0.02 -7.37
CA ARG A 130 -13.28 1.02 -7.72
C ARG A 130 -12.65 2.39 -8.00
N GLY A 131 -11.32 2.50 -7.93
CA GLY A 131 -10.58 3.70 -8.27
C GLY A 131 -10.04 4.46 -7.07
N ALA A 132 -10.03 3.87 -5.87
CA ALA A 132 -9.39 4.50 -4.72
C ALA A 132 -7.87 4.54 -4.98
N ASP A 133 -7.24 5.68 -4.69
CA ASP A 133 -5.84 5.91 -5.02
C ASP A 133 -4.93 5.37 -3.91
N PRO A 134 -4.18 4.28 -4.15
CA PRO A 134 -3.22 3.78 -3.17
C PRO A 134 -1.94 4.63 -3.09
N PHE A 135 -1.74 5.63 -3.95
CA PHE A 135 -0.54 6.45 -3.94
C PHE A 135 -0.69 7.73 -3.11
N LEU A 136 -1.83 7.91 -2.45
CA LEU A 136 -2.00 8.99 -1.48
C LEU A 136 -1.01 8.84 -0.32
N PRO A 137 -0.51 9.97 0.24
CA PRO A 137 0.26 9.94 1.48
C PRO A 137 -0.47 9.16 2.58
N TYR A 138 0.28 8.32 3.27
CA TYR A 138 -0.20 7.67 4.48
C TYR A 138 -0.20 8.72 5.59
N LEU A 139 -1.39 9.10 6.03
CA LEU A 139 -1.57 10.01 7.14
C LEU A 139 -1.85 9.16 8.38
N PRO A 140 -0.92 9.05 9.34
CA PRO A 140 -1.23 8.41 10.60
C PRO A 140 -2.42 9.14 11.22
N ALA A 141 -3.45 8.40 11.63
CA ALA A 141 -4.46 8.99 12.49
C ALA A 141 -3.75 9.46 13.78
N PRO A 142 -4.14 10.58 14.39
CA PRO A 142 -3.76 10.86 15.76
C PRO A 142 -4.33 9.73 16.62
N ASP A 143 -3.49 8.75 16.97
CA ASP A 143 -3.91 7.67 17.85
C ASP A 143 -4.11 8.23 19.28
N ASP A 144 -5.21 7.84 19.93
CA ASP A 144 -5.49 8.11 21.35
C ASP A 144 -4.57 7.31 22.30
N ASP A 145 -3.88 6.26 21.81
CA ASP A 145 -3.16 5.30 22.66
C ASP A 145 -1.65 5.20 22.40
N GLY A 146 -1.08 6.01 21.50
CA GLY A 146 0.38 6.15 21.36
C GLY A 146 1.17 4.91 20.90
N ASP A 147 0.52 3.77 20.62
CA ASP A 147 1.20 2.51 20.35
C ASP A 147 1.20 2.14 18.84
N TRP A 148 2.40 2.34 18.28
CA TRP A 148 3.00 1.90 17.02
C TRP A 148 2.33 2.15 15.65
N PHE A 149 3.16 2.65 14.71
CA PHE A 149 2.92 3.13 13.33
C PHE A 149 2.57 4.61 13.13
N SER A 150 2.73 5.48 14.14
CA SER A 150 3.01 6.88 13.82
C SER A 150 4.42 6.93 13.20
N PRO A 151 4.61 7.26 11.90
CA PRO A 151 5.92 7.67 11.45
C PRO A 151 6.24 8.90 12.29
N ARG A 152 7.12 8.75 13.28
CA ARG A 152 7.76 9.87 14.00
C ARG A 152 8.73 10.60 13.04
N ASN A 153 8.27 10.89 11.81
CA ASN A 153 8.97 11.59 10.74
C ASN A 153 8.86 13.11 10.88
N VAL A 154 8.32 13.62 11.99
CA VAL A 154 8.63 14.99 12.38
C VAL A 154 9.89 14.91 13.22
N SER A 155 11.04 14.87 12.54
CA SER A 155 12.30 15.25 13.18
C SER A 155 12.06 16.60 13.86
N PRO A 156 12.28 16.75 15.18
CA PRO A 156 12.10 18.02 15.86
C PRO A 156 13.04 19.12 15.34
N LYS A 157 13.97 18.78 14.42
CA LYS A 157 14.98 19.67 13.85
C LYS A 157 14.64 20.26 12.47
N GLY A 158 13.46 19.99 11.91
CA GLY A 158 12.86 20.86 10.88
C GLY A 158 13.55 21.00 9.50
N GLU A 159 14.45 20.10 9.08
CA GLU A 159 15.24 20.32 7.85
C GLU A 159 15.25 19.19 6.80
N SER A 160 14.40 18.16 6.89
CA SER A 160 14.14 17.26 5.74
C SER A 160 12.65 17.15 5.46
N ALA A 161 12.28 17.19 4.19
CA ALA A 161 10.92 16.90 3.78
C ALA A 161 10.57 15.49 4.33
N PRO A 162 9.49 15.34 5.11
CA PRO A 162 9.22 14.06 5.76
C PRO A 162 9.07 13.00 4.68
N ALA A 163 9.81 11.90 4.83
CA ALA A 163 9.66 10.70 4.03
C ALA A 163 8.15 10.40 3.85
N ILE A 164 7.65 10.50 2.61
CA ILE A 164 6.23 10.37 2.29
C ILE A 164 5.95 8.90 2.04
N VAL A 165 5.82 8.14 3.12
CA VAL A 165 5.20 6.81 3.07
C VAL A 165 3.79 6.97 2.50
N THR A 166 3.42 6.13 1.55
CA THR A 166 2.09 6.13 0.93
C THR A 166 1.29 4.90 1.30
N LEU A 167 -0.02 4.90 1.02
CA LEU A 167 -0.86 3.73 1.26
C LEU A 167 -0.35 2.49 0.52
N ALA A 168 0.24 2.66 -0.66
CA ALA A 168 0.85 1.59 -1.45
C ALA A 168 1.95 0.87 -0.66
N HIS A 169 2.80 1.62 0.06
CA HIS A 169 3.84 1.06 0.91
C HIS A 169 3.25 0.22 2.05
N VAL A 170 2.24 0.76 2.75
CA VAL A 170 1.60 0.05 3.88
C VAL A 170 0.85 -1.19 3.42
N ILE A 171 0.10 -1.08 2.31
CA ILE A 171 -0.61 -2.21 1.70
C ILE A 171 0.38 -3.28 1.25
N ALA A 172 1.47 -2.89 0.59
CA ALA A 172 2.51 -3.82 0.17
C ALA A 172 3.13 -4.54 1.37
N GLY A 173 3.47 -3.82 2.45
CA GLY A 173 3.95 -4.42 3.69
C GLY A 173 2.96 -5.43 4.29
N SER A 174 1.66 -5.10 4.32
CA SER A 174 0.65 -6.06 4.78
C SER A 174 0.56 -7.31 3.90
N LEU A 175 0.60 -7.15 2.57
CA LEU A 175 0.65 -8.26 1.64
C LEU A 175 1.87 -9.16 1.92
N GLY A 176 3.01 -8.56 2.24
CA GLY A 176 4.22 -9.25 2.66
C GLY A 176 3.98 -10.13 3.88
N ARG A 177 3.49 -9.55 4.96
CA ARG A 177 3.19 -10.28 6.22
C ARG A 177 2.33 -11.52 5.99
N ARG A 178 1.37 -11.46 5.08
CA ARG A 178 0.46 -12.59 4.81
C ARG A 178 1.11 -13.78 4.11
N ILE A 179 2.22 -13.56 3.42
CA ILE A 179 3.01 -14.61 2.79
C ILE A 179 4.06 -15.15 3.76
N SER A 180 4.35 -14.43 4.86
CA SER A 180 5.23 -14.94 5.91
C SER A 180 4.68 -16.27 6.44
N PRO A 181 5.51 -17.33 6.50
CA PRO A 181 5.10 -18.65 6.96
C PRO A 181 4.73 -18.68 8.45
N GLU A 182 5.00 -17.61 9.19
CA GLU A 182 4.51 -17.40 10.55
C GLU A 182 2.97 -17.29 10.63
N PHE A 183 2.29 -17.10 9.49
CA PHE A 183 0.83 -17.07 9.39
C PHE A 183 0.31 -18.36 8.73
N PRO A 184 0.17 -19.49 9.47
CA PRO A 184 0.34 -20.80 8.86
C PRO A 184 -0.88 -21.39 8.14
N GLN A 185 -2.02 -20.69 7.99
CA GLN A 185 -3.26 -21.44 7.67
C GLN A 185 -4.44 -20.73 6.98
N ARG A 186 -4.44 -19.41 6.72
CA ARG A 186 -5.67 -18.73 6.25
C ARG A 186 -5.64 -18.15 4.83
N TYR A 187 -4.49 -18.11 4.16
CA TYR A 187 -4.35 -17.43 2.86
C TYR A 187 -3.56 -18.24 1.83
N HIS A 188 -3.83 -19.54 1.73
CA HIS A 188 -3.27 -20.39 0.66
C HIS A 188 -3.88 -20.14 -0.73
N ASP A 189 -4.65 -19.07 -0.91
CA ASP A 189 -5.05 -18.63 -2.24
C ASP A 189 -3.83 -17.97 -2.89
N GLN A 190 -2.92 -18.80 -3.41
CA GLN A 190 -1.65 -18.41 -4.03
C GLN A 190 -1.84 -17.38 -5.16
N ASP A 191 -3.06 -17.28 -5.69
CA ASP A 191 -3.44 -16.34 -6.71
C ASP A 191 -3.73 -14.93 -6.18
N PHE A 192 -3.86 -14.72 -4.85
CA PHE A 192 -4.36 -13.47 -4.27
C PHE A 192 -3.44 -12.26 -4.52
N TRP A 193 -2.13 -12.44 -4.49
CA TRP A 193 -1.14 -11.36 -4.66
C TRP A 193 -0.65 -11.20 -6.11
N ILE A 194 -0.96 -12.16 -7.00
CA ILE A 194 -0.71 -12.06 -8.45
C ILE A 194 -1.89 -11.33 -9.15
N GLN A 195 -2.89 -10.92 -8.38
CA GLN A 195 -4.05 -10.26 -8.95
C GLN A 195 -3.67 -8.92 -9.59
N PRO A 196 -4.30 -8.55 -10.73
CA PRO A 196 -3.99 -7.32 -11.46
C PRO A 196 -4.07 -6.03 -10.64
N TRP A 197 -4.80 -6.02 -9.51
CA TRP A 197 -4.91 -4.84 -8.64
C TRP A 197 -3.65 -4.59 -7.80
N ALA A 198 -2.90 -5.64 -7.45
CA ALA A 198 -1.72 -5.53 -6.59
C ALA A 198 -0.47 -5.15 -7.41
N VAL A 199 -0.45 -5.50 -8.70
CA VAL A 199 0.70 -5.24 -9.59
C VAL A 199 1.09 -3.75 -9.63
N PRO A 200 0.18 -2.78 -9.83
CA PRO A 200 0.55 -1.36 -9.81
C PRO A 200 1.09 -0.87 -8.46
N ILE A 201 0.66 -1.49 -7.36
CA ILE A 201 1.11 -1.15 -6.00
C ILE A 201 2.54 -1.68 -5.80
N LEU A 202 2.74 -2.97 -6.08
CA LEU A 202 4.03 -3.64 -5.90
C LEU A 202 5.08 -3.10 -6.87
N LEU A 203 4.70 -2.81 -8.12
CA LEU A 203 5.61 -2.30 -9.16
C LEU A 203 5.61 -0.77 -9.25
N SER A 204 5.21 -0.07 -8.19
CA SER A 204 5.39 1.38 -8.13
C SER A 204 6.87 1.73 -8.01
N ASP A 205 7.31 2.78 -8.71
CA ASP A 205 8.63 3.42 -8.53
C ASP A 205 8.58 4.52 -7.46
N LEU A 206 7.43 4.71 -6.81
CA LEU A 206 7.29 5.69 -5.75
C LEU A 206 8.14 5.28 -4.56
N GLN A 207 9.11 6.12 -4.21
CA GLN A 207 9.98 5.93 -3.07
C GLN A 207 9.42 6.69 -1.85
N ASP A 208 9.70 6.17 -0.66
CA ASP A 208 9.27 6.77 0.60
C ASP A 208 10.11 8.00 1.01
N GLY A 209 11.20 8.35 0.32
CA GLY A 209 12.05 9.50 0.67
C GLY A 209 12.98 9.25 1.84
N ASN A 210 13.23 7.98 2.19
CA ASN A 210 14.11 7.59 3.29
C ASN A 210 15.58 7.59 2.86
N ASP A 211 16.48 8.10 3.72
CA ASP A 211 17.91 8.23 3.42
C ASP A 211 18.76 7.06 3.95
N CYS A 212 18.14 5.95 4.35
CA CYS A 212 18.90 4.78 4.80
C CYS A 212 19.76 4.18 3.69
N HIS A 213 21.04 3.93 3.99
CA HIS A 213 21.97 3.25 3.09
C HIS A 213 21.54 1.84 2.67
N CYS A 214 20.62 1.24 3.42
CA CYS A 214 19.99 -0.03 3.13
C CYS A 214 19.03 0.01 1.91
N GLY A 215 18.62 1.20 1.46
CA GLY A 215 17.85 1.45 0.25
C GLY A 215 18.67 2.16 -0.84
N PRO A 216 18.13 2.29 -2.07
CA PRO A 216 18.68 3.18 -3.09
C PRO A 216 18.49 4.65 -2.69
N GLU A 217 19.16 5.56 -3.41
CA GLU A 217 18.92 7.00 -3.25
C GLU A 217 17.42 7.32 -3.40
N GLY A 218 16.88 8.07 -2.44
CA GLY A 218 15.45 8.42 -2.39
C GLY A 218 14.56 7.44 -1.64
N GLY A 219 15.09 6.31 -1.15
CA GLY A 219 14.42 5.42 -0.21
C GLY A 219 13.77 4.18 -0.81
N PHE A 220 12.89 3.57 -0.04
CA PHE A 220 12.28 2.30 -0.35
C PHE A 220 11.05 2.46 -1.23
N VAL A 221 10.89 1.56 -2.20
CA VAL A 221 9.64 1.42 -2.96
C VAL A 221 8.68 0.48 -2.25
N SER A 222 7.42 0.49 -2.66
CA SER A 222 6.38 -0.39 -2.11
C SER A 222 6.75 -1.88 -2.19
N TYR A 223 7.47 -2.32 -3.23
CA TYR A 223 7.96 -3.71 -3.30
C TYR A 223 8.90 -4.09 -2.14
N SER A 224 9.74 -3.16 -1.69
CA SER A 224 10.64 -3.40 -0.57
C SER A 224 9.87 -3.64 0.72
N TYR A 225 8.82 -2.84 0.97
CA TYR A 225 7.93 -3.05 2.12
C TYR A 225 7.32 -4.46 2.10
N PHE A 226 6.84 -4.90 0.93
CA PHE A 226 6.33 -6.26 0.75
C PHE A 226 7.35 -7.33 1.11
N LEU A 227 8.59 -7.20 0.65
CA LEU A 227 9.61 -8.21 0.90
C LEU A 227 10.07 -8.24 2.34
N ILE A 228 10.35 -7.06 2.91
CA ILE A 228 10.80 -6.93 4.30
C ILE A 228 9.79 -7.57 5.24
N GLN A 229 8.50 -7.31 5.00
CA GLN A 229 7.43 -7.84 5.82
C GLN A 229 7.09 -9.31 5.54
N ALA A 230 7.45 -9.84 4.36
CA ALA A 230 7.39 -11.28 4.10
C ALA A 230 8.45 -12.06 4.89
N PHE A 231 9.46 -11.38 5.42
CA PHE A 231 10.59 -11.93 6.17
C PHE A 231 10.85 -11.15 7.47
N PRO A 232 9.89 -11.11 8.41
CA PRO A 232 9.97 -10.22 9.57
C PRO A 232 11.10 -10.56 10.55
N ASP A 233 11.52 -11.83 10.65
CA ASP A 233 12.48 -12.29 11.66
C ASP A 233 13.95 -12.22 11.17
N ASN A 234 14.40 -11.02 10.79
CA ASN A 234 15.72 -10.80 10.18
C ASN A 234 16.91 -11.24 11.05
N ARG A 235 16.79 -11.27 12.38
CA ARG A 235 17.96 -11.55 13.26
C ARG A 235 18.27 -13.03 13.44
N ARG A 236 17.30 -13.94 13.29
CA ARG A 236 17.50 -15.38 13.51
C ARG A 236 17.40 -16.22 12.23
N MET A 237 16.73 -15.72 11.20
CA MET A 237 16.50 -16.46 9.96
C MET A 237 17.60 -16.35 8.90
N ILE A 238 18.49 -15.36 9.00
CA ILE A 238 19.48 -15.05 7.96
C ILE A 238 20.45 -16.20 7.68
N LEU A 239 20.72 -17.07 8.65
CA LEU A 239 21.62 -18.22 8.49
C LEU A 239 20.94 -19.49 7.97
N ASP A 240 19.63 -19.45 7.70
CA ASP A 240 18.85 -20.65 7.41
C ASP A 240 18.51 -20.72 5.91
N LEU A 241 18.63 -21.92 5.32
CA LEU A 241 18.30 -22.25 3.91
C LEU A 241 16.88 -21.80 3.49
N THR A 242 16.07 -21.42 4.46
CA THR A 242 14.72 -20.90 4.34
C THR A 242 14.67 -19.52 3.69
N LEU A 243 15.61 -18.59 3.93
CA LEU A 243 15.61 -17.28 3.24
C LEU A 243 15.82 -17.47 1.74
N VAL A 244 16.87 -18.22 1.36
CA VAL A 244 17.16 -18.59 -0.02
C VAL A 244 15.99 -19.27 -0.71
N SER A 245 15.40 -20.29 -0.09
CA SER A 245 14.24 -21.00 -0.65
C SER A 245 13.03 -20.08 -0.83
N ARG A 246 12.83 -19.12 0.09
CA ARG A 246 11.74 -18.15 -0.01
C ARG A 246 12.01 -17.11 -1.10
N MET A 247 13.25 -16.62 -1.22
CA MET A 247 13.66 -15.74 -2.31
C MET A 247 13.50 -16.44 -3.66
N GLN A 248 13.92 -17.70 -3.76
CA GLN A 248 13.71 -18.53 -4.95
C GLN A 248 12.22 -18.61 -5.30
N LYS A 249 11.34 -18.91 -4.34
CA LYS A 249 9.88 -18.93 -4.59
C LYS A 249 9.37 -17.58 -5.07
N LEU A 250 9.75 -16.50 -4.41
CA LEU A 250 9.35 -15.15 -4.81
C LEU A 250 9.88 -14.78 -6.19
N PHE A 251 11.12 -15.12 -6.53
CA PHE A 251 11.70 -14.85 -7.84
C PHE A 251 11.11 -15.76 -8.92
N THR A 252 10.75 -17.00 -8.60
CA THR A 252 10.00 -17.86 -9.52
C THR A 252 8.60 -17.28 -9.78
N TRP A 253 7.95 -16.71 -8.76
CA TRP A 253 6.60 -16.17 -8.89
C TRP A 253 6.54 -14.76 -9.49
N HIS A 254 7.44 -13.88 -9.06
CA HIS A 254 7.44 -12.45 -9.38
C HIS A 254 8.66 -12.00 -10.17
N GLY A 255 9.70 -12.80 -10.29
CA GLY A 255 10.96 -12.37 -10.91
C GLY A 255 10.80 -11.91 -12.36
N MET A 256 9.75 -12.36 -13.04
CA MET A 256 9.40 -11.90 -14.39
C MET A 256 8.82 -10.49 -14.43
N LEU A 257 8.32 -9.99 -13.31
CA LEU A 257 7.70 -8.68 -13.15
C LEU A 257 8.67 -7.63 -12.60
N LEU A 258 9.81 -8.05 -12.05
CA LEU A 258 10.81 -7.16 -11.49
C LEU A 258 11.80 -6.74 -12.56
N ASP A 259 12.13 -5.45 -12.57
CA ASP A 259 13.27 -4.95 -13.31
C ASP A 259 14.56 -5.10 -12.49
N VAL A 260 15.69 -4.86 -13.15
CA VAL A 260 17.03 -4.91 -12.57
C VAL A 260 17.12 -4.07 -11.29
N ALA A 261 16.57 -2.86 -11.31
CA ALA A 261 16.61 -1.95 -10.17
C ALA A 261 15.95 -2.56 -8.93
N ARG A 262 14.77 -3.19 -9.07
CA ARG A 262 14.11 -3.86 -7.95
C ARG A 262 14.91 -5.02 -7.42
N TYR A 263 15.53 -5.83 -8.27
CA TYR A 263 16.43 -6.89 -7.79
C TYR A 263 17.57 -6.32 -6.95
N GLN A 264 18.24 -5.27 -7.45
CA GLN A 264 19.34 -4.60 -6.75
C GLN A 264 18.89 -4.10 -5.38
N MET A 265 17.72 -3.45 -5.28
CA MET A 265 17.19 -2.95 -4.02
C MET A 265 16.99 -4.06 -2.98
N VAL A 266 16.50 -5.21 -3.43
CA VAL A 266 16.20 -6.35 -2.55
C VAL A 266 17.47 -6.95 -1.98
N PHE A 267 18.44 -7.21 -2.85
CA PHE A 267 19.72 -7.73 -2.40
C PHE A 267 20.49 -6.73 -1.55
N ARG A 268 20.37 -5.43 -1.84
CA ARG A 268 20.93 -4.36 -1.01
C ARG A 268 20.40 -4.44 0.41
N PHE A 269 19.09 -4.47 0.57
CA PHE A 269 18.46 -4.59 1.88
C PHE A 269 18.92 -5.85 2.63
N ILE A 270 18.92 -7.00 1.96
CA ILE A 270 19.29 -8.27 2.56
C ILE A 270 20.76 -8.29 2.98
N THR A 271 21.67 -7.85 2.11
CA THR A 271 23.10 -7.77 2.42
C THR A 271 23.34 -6.87 3.62
N PHE A 272 22.65 -5.73 3.69
CA PHE A 272 22.73 -4.80 4.81
C PHE A 272 22.30 -5.47 6.12
N ALA A 273 21.17 -6.19 6.10
CA ALA A 273 20.68 -6.94 7.25
C ALA A 273 21.60 -8.11 7.65
N ILE A 274 22.19 -8.83 6.68
CA ILE A 274 23.13 -9.95 6.91
C ILE A 274 24.38 -9.45 7.64
N LEU A 275 24.91 -8.30 7.21
CA LEU A 275 26.07 -7.69 7.82
C LEU A 275 25.77 -7.04 9.17
N SER A 276 24.51 -7.11 9.64
CA SER A 276 24.06 -6.54 10.90
C SER A 276 24.42 -5.06 11.04
N LEU A 277 24.33 -4.32 9.92
CA LEU A 277 24.52 -2.87 9.90
C LEU A 277 23.29 -2.18 10.52
N GLU A 278 23.50 -1.04 11.19
CA GLU A 278 22.40 -0.32 11.82
C GLU A 278 21.51 0.35 10.77
N HIS A 279 20.21 0.11 10.87
CA HIS A 279 19.22 0.70 9.98
C HIS A 279 18.76 2.05 10.53
N THR A 280 18.98 3.11 9.77
CA THR A 280 18.36 4.42 10.04
C THR A 280 16.92 4.51 9.52
N CYS A 281 16.44 3.48 8.81
CA CYS A 281 15.08 3.42 8.30
C CYS A 281 14.06 2.90 9.33
N PHE A 282 12.85 3.46 9.29
CA PHE A 282 11.69 2.98 10.06
C PHE A 282 11.35 1.49 9.85
N LEU A 283 11.72 0.92 8.71
CA LEU A 283 11.35 -0.46 8.35
C LEU A 283 11.98 -1.54 9.22
N ALA A 284 13.08 -1.25 9.92
CA ALA A 284 13.77 -2.24 10.73
C ALA A 284 13.10 -2.50 12.10
N GLY A 285 12.08 -1.70 12.45
CA GLY A 285 11.59 -1.62 13.83
C GLY A 285 12.65 -0.97 14.70
N SER A 286 12.32 0.08 15.47
CA SER A 286 13.28 0.54 16.47
C SER A 286 13.50 -0.63 17.43
N THR A 287 14.73 -1.11 17.48
CA THR A 287 15.18 -1.91 18.61
C THR A 287 14.81 -1.12 19.85
N SER A 288 14.14 -1.77 20.78
CA SER A 288 13.60 -1.23 22.02
C SER A 288 14.40 -0.04 22.56
N ASP A 289 13.68 0.98 23.05
CA ASP A 289 14.18 2.08 23.88
C ASP A 289 14.75 1.53 25.23
N ASP A 290 15.60 0.52 25.18
CA ASP A 290 16.41 0.06 26.29
C ASP A 290 17.53 1.09 26.45
N GLU A 291 17.18 2.23 27.06
CA GLU A 291 17.99 3.42 27.34
C GLU A 291 19.25 3.17 28.21
N GLU A 292 19.78 1.94 28.29
CA GLU A 292 20.75 1.54 29.32
C GLU A 292 22.18 1.23 28.85
N SER A 293 22.60 1.55 27.63
CA SER A 293 23.99 1.28 27.23
C SER A 293 24.68 2.41 26.47
N ASP A 294 24.87 3.54 27.15
CA ASP A 294 25.70 4.69 26.72
C ASP A 294 27.22 4.42 26.79
N MET A 295 27.62 3.15 26.63
CA MET A 295 29.00 2.68 26.54
C MET A 295 29.22 2.03 25.17
N SER A 296 28.84 2.73 24.10
CA SER A 296 29.36 2.44 22.76
C SER A 296 30.86 2.69 22.78
N SER A 297 31.64 1.64 22.57
CA SER A 297 33.09 1.70 22.63
C SER A 297 33.62 2.11 21.26
N CYS A 298 34.73 2.87 21.19
CA CYS A 298 35.38 3.21 19.91
C CYS A 298 35.76 1.96 19.07
N ALA A 299 35.76 0.77 19.65
CA ALA A 299 35.96 -0.49 18.93
C ALA A 299 34.75 -0.86 18.04
N ASP A 300 33.54 -0.40 18.40
CA ASP A 300 32.31 -0.68 17.65
C ASP A 300 32.25 0.14 16.35
N GLU A 301 32.78 1.37 16.34
CA GLU A 301 32.84 2.24 15.14
C GLU A 301 33.76 1.68 14.05
N GLU A 302 34.95 1.16 14.41
CA GLU A 302 35.89 0.59 13.43
C GLU A 302 35.34 -0.71 12.83
N GLU A 303 34.66 -1.53 13.63
CA GLU A 303 34.01 -2.75 13.14
C GLU A 303 32.81 -2.43 12.23
N GLU A 304 32.01 -1.42 12.58
CA GLU A 304 30.91 -0.96 11.73
C GLU A 304 31.40 -0.39 10.39
N GLU A 305 32.45 0.43 10.39
CA GLU A 305 33.06 0.96 9.16
C GLU A 305 33.62 -0.16 8.27
N ALA A 306 34.23 -1.19 8.88
CA ALA A 306 34.70 -2.37 8.14
C ALA A 306 33.54 -3.17 7.52
N ARG A 307 32.43 -3.36 8.25
CA ARG A 307 31.21 -4.00 7.73
C ARG A 307 30.57 -3.17 6.62
N PHE A 308 30.56 -1.85 6.75
CA PHE A 308 30.02 -0.95 5.74
C PHE A 308 30.88 -0.94 4.47
N SER A 309 32.20 -0.94 4.62
CA SER A 309 33.14 -1.10 3.50
C SER A 309 32.93 -2.45 2.77
N LEU A 310 32.74 -3.54 3.52
CA LEU A 310 32.40 -4.85 2.96
C LEU A 310 31.07 -4.82 2.21
N PHE A 311 30.04 -4.18 2.78
CA PHE A 311 28.74 -3.98 2.12
C PHE A 311 28.90 -3.28 0.76
N LEU A 312 29.63 -2.17 0.70
CA LEU A 312 29.86 -1.45 -0.56
C LEU A 312 30.59 -2.30 -1.60
N SER A 313 31.56 -3.12 -1.17
CA SER A 313 32.25 -4.06 -2.07
C SER A 313 31.29 -5.11 -2.64
N ILE A 314 30.46 -5.73 -1.80
CA ILE A 314 29.47 -6.75 -2.23
C ILE A 314 28.47 -6.13 -3.22
N MET A 315 27.99 -4.91 -2.94
CA MET A 315 27.07 -4.20 -3.83
C MET A 315 27.68 -3.92 -5.21
N SER A 316 28.94 -3.49 -5.26
CA SER A 316 29.67 -3.28 -6.52
C SER A 316 29.83 -4.57 -7.34
N ASP A 317 30.17 -5.68 -6.68
CA ASP A 317 30.32 -6.99 -7.33
C ASP A 317 28.99 -7.50 -7.85
N MET A 318 27.92 -7.30 -7.08
CA MET A 318 26.57 -7.68 -7.46
C MET A 318 26.05 -6.85 -8.64
N ASP A 319 26.26 -5.53 -8.65
CA ASP A 319 25.89 -4.68 -9.77
C ASP A 319 26.61 -5.12 -11.05
N SER A 320 27.90 -5.49 -10.92
CA SER A 320 28.68 -6.05 -12.02
C SER A 320 28.16 -7.41 -12.50
N LEU A 321 27.68 -8.26 -11.58
CA LEU A 321 27.09 -9.55 -11.92
C LEU A 321 25.74 -9.39 -12.63
N ILE A 322 24.88 -8.54 -12.10
CA ILE A 322 23.57 -8.22 -12.66
C ILE A 322 23.75 -7.62 -14.06
N ALA A 323 24.60 -6.60 -14.22
CA ALA A 323 24.87 -6.00 -15.52
C ALA A 323 25.35 -7.05 -16.56
N ARG A 324 26.27 -7.93 -16.19
CA ARG A 324 26.75 -9.02 -17.08
C ARG A 324 25.63 -9.98 -17.46
N THR A 325 24.79 -10.36 -16.50
CA THR A 325 23.70 -11.32 -16.71
C THR A 325 22.65 -10.76 -17.65
N PHE A 326 22.19 -9.52 -17.42
CA PHE A 326 21.17 -8.90 -18.25
C PHE A 326 21.70 -8.48 -19.64
N HIS A 327 22.94 -8.01 -19.76
CA HIS A 327 23.55 -7.74 -21.08
C HIS A 327 23.78 -9.00 -21.92
N SER A 328 23.99 -10.15 -21.30
CA SER A 328 24.13 -11.43 -22.02
C SER A 328 22.80 -11.89 -22.58
N ALA A 329 21.70 -11.64 -21.87
CA ALA A 329 20.34 -11.97 -22.31
C ALA A 329 19.91 -11.16 -23.55
N ASP A 330 20.27 -9.87 -23.64
CA ASP A 330 19.91 -9.00 -24.76
C ASP A 330 20.65 -9.34 -26.08
N ARG A 331 21.82 -9.99 -26.00
CA ARG A 331 22.57 -10.44 -27.19
C ARG A 331 22.08 -11.77 -27.76
N GLY A 332 21.32 -12.53 -26.98
CA GLY A 332 20.61 -13.71 -27.47
C GLY A 332 19.40 -13.24 -28.26
N ASN A 333 19.40 -13.48 -29.57
CA ASN A 333 18.43 -13.04 -30.58
C ASN A 333 16.99 -13.61 -30.37
N SER A 334 16.41 -13.37 -29.19
CA SER A 334 15.05 -13.74 -28.84
C SER A 334 14.12 -12.63 -29.35
N PRO A 335 13.11 -12.95 -30.18
CA PRO A 335 12.23 -11.93 -30.77
C PRO A 335 11.55 -11.11 -29.67
N GLY A 336 11.83 -9.81 -29.68
CA GLY A 336 11.47 -8.88 -28.62
C GLY A 336 9.97 -8.81 -28.33
N LEU A 337 9.61 -9.10 -27.09
CA LEU A 337 8.36 -8.64 -26.50
C LEU A 337 8.55 -7.18 -26.09
N ASN A 338 8.23 -6.27 -27.02
CA ASN A 338 8.04 -4.86 -26.73
C ASN A 338 6.86 -4.71 -25.76
N PHE A 339 7.14 -4.71 -24.46
CA PHE A 339 6.13 -4.39 -23.45
C PHE A 339 6.00 -2.87 -23.36
N LYS A 340 5.22 -2.28 -24.27
CA LYS A 340 4.64 -0.95 -24.01
C LYS A 340 3.55 -1.15 -22.97
N LEU A 341 3.91 -1.02 -21.68
CA LEU A 341 2.97 -0.47 -20.72
C LEU A 341 2.64 0.92 -21.25
N SER A 342 1.52 1.04 -21.95
CA SER A 342 0.96 2.37 -22.20
C SER A 342 0.85 3.02 -20.83
N GLN A 343 1.49 4.18 -20.66
CA GLN A 343 1.17 5.09 -19.57
C GLN A 343 -0.30 5.48 -19.73
N GLY A 344 -1.18 4.62 -19.23
CA GLY A 344 -2.61 4.86 -19.19
C GLY A 344 -2.86 5.87 -18.10
N ARG A 345 -2.84 7.16 -18.46
CA ARG A 345 -3.65 8.14 -17.74
C ARG A 345 -5.07 7.59 -17.73
N SER A 346 -5.48 7.10 -16.57
CA SER A 346 -6.73 6.40 -16.39
C SER A 346 -7.91 7.30 -16.73
N ARG A 347 -8.56 7.02 -17.86
CA ARG A 347 -10.02 7.17 -18.00
C ARG A 347 -10.58 5.76 -17.91
N PHE A 348 -11.00 5.35 -16.72
CA PHE A 348 -11.72 4.09 -16.51
C PHE A 348 -13.08 4.14 -17.23
N GLY A 349 -13.15 3.60 -18.44
CA GLY A 349 -14.38 3.21 -19.13
C GLY A 349 -14.60 1.71 -18.95
N SER A 350 -15.80 1.32 -18.52
CA SER A 350 -16.17 -0.07 -18.29
C SER A 350 -16.26 -0.87 -19.61
N SER A 351 -15.35 -1.81 -19.82
CA SER A 351 -15.52 -2.89 -20.79
C SER A 351 -15.43 -4.24 -20.08
N LYS A 352 -16.44 -5.09 -20.30
CA LYS A 352 -16.49 -6.47 -19.84
C LYS A 352 -15.86 -7.36 -20.91
N ASP A 353 -14.57 -7.63 -20.80
CA ASP A 353 -13.94 -8.75 -21.48
C ASP A 353 -12.83 -9.31 -20.59
N SER A 354 -13.14 -10.39 -19.87
CA SER A 354 -12.20 -11.13 -19.03
C SER A 354 -11.60 -12.28 -19.83
N SER A 355 -10.61 -11.97 -20.67
CA SER A 355 -9.64 -12.99 -21.12
C SER A 355 -8.41 -12.89 -20.21
N HIS A 356 -8.18 -13.95 -19.43
CA HIS A 356 -6.96 -14.05 -18.62
C HIS A 356 -5.75 -14.21 -19.56
N PRO A 357 -4.65 -13.46 -19.35
CA PRO A 357 -3.43 -13.67 -20.13
C PRO A 357 -2.86 -15.06 -19.87
N ASN A 358 -2.44 -15.73 -20.94
CA ASN A 358 -1.91 -17.09 -20.90
C ASN A 358 -0.44 -17.05 -20.41
N PHE A 359 -0.23 -17.37 -19.13
CA PHE A 359 1.08 -17.29 -18.44
C PHE A 359 2.07 -18.42 -18.79
N ALA A 360 1.64 -19.45 -19.54
CA ALA A 360 2.45 -20.65 -19.81
C ALA A 360 3.69 -20.45 -20.71
N ARG A 361 4.01 -19.22 -21.14
CA ARG A 361 5.10 -18.94 -22.10
C ARG A 361 6.33 -18.25 -21.50
N PHE A 362 6.34 -17.97 -20.20
CA PHE A 362 7.31 -17.05 -19.58
C PHE A 362 8.42 -17.70 -18.73
N GLU A 363 8.41 -19.01 -18.50
CA GLU A 363 9.38 -19.74 -17.64
C GLU A 363 10.87 -19.67 -18.06
N LYS A 364 11.23 -19.10 -19.22
CA LYS A 364 12.58 -19.23 -19.81
C LYS A 364 13.62 -18.15 -19.45
N ARG A 365 13.35 -17.24 -18.51
CA ARG A 365 14.20 -16.03 -18.34
C ARG A 365 15.33 -16.17 -17.31
N PHE A 366 15.26 -17.13 -16.39
CA PHE A 366 16.32 -17.40 -15.43
C PHE A 366 16.52 -18.91 -15.31
N ASP A 367 17.62 -19.42 -15.85
CA ASP A 367 18.00 -20.81 -15.60
C ASP A 367 18.43 -20.93 -14.12
N GLU A 368 18.03 -22.01 -13.43
CA GLU A 368 18.39 -22.30 -12.02
C GLU A 368 19.85 -21.98 -11.63
N PRO A 369 20.88 -22.23 -12.48
CA PRO A 369 22.27 -21.93 -12.14
C PRO A 369 22.55 -20.44 -11.90
N THR A 370 21.80 -19.55 -12.54
CA THR A 370 22.00 -18.09 -12.44
C THR A 370 21.51 -17.58 -11.09
N LEU A 371 20.32 -18.03 -10.69
CA LEU A 371 19.75 -17.68 -9.39
C LEU A 371 20.55 -18.31 -8.25
N ALA A 372 21.00 -19.56 -8.42
CA ALA A 372 21.89 -20.25 -7.48
C ALA A 372 23.25 -19.57 -7.34
N GLY A 373 23.81 -19.01 -8.42
CA GLY A 373 25.07 -18.27 -8.38
C GLY A 373 24.98 -16.93 -7.64
N VAL A 374 23.89 -16.18 -7.83
CA VAL A 374 23.63 -14.93 -7.09
C VAL A 374 23.39 -15.23 -5.61
N VAL A 375 22.58 -16.24 -5.32
CA VAL A 375 22.30 -16.69 -3.95
C VAL A 375 23.56 -17.22 -3.26
N GLY A 376 24.39 -17.99 -3.97
CA GLY A 376 25.62 -18.56 -3.42
C GLY A 376 26.75 -17.55 -3.18
N LEU A 377 26.58 -16.29 -3.58
CA LEU A 377 27.47 -15.19 -3.16
C LEU A 377 27.03 -14.56 -1.83
N LEU A 378 25.81 -14.81 -1.38
CA LEU A 378 25.24 -14.26 -0.14
C LEU A 378 25.38 -15.23 1.04
N VAL A 379 25.76 -16.47 0.78
CA VAL A 379 26.03 -17.55 1.75
C VAL A 379 27.51 -17.90 1.66
#